data_AF-A0A674JYL5-F1
#
_entry.id   AF-A0A674JYL5-F1
#
_cell.length_a   1.000
_cell.length_b   1.000
_cell.length_c   1.000
_cell.angle_alpha   90.00
_cell.angle_beta   90.00
_cell.angle_gamma   90.00
#
_symmetry.space_group_name_H-M   'P 1'
#
loop_
_entity.id
_entity.type
_entity.pdbx_description
1 polymer ?
#
loop_
_entity_poly.entity_id
_entity_poly.type
_entity_poly.pdbx_seq_one_letter_code
_entity_poly.pdbx_strand_id
1 'polypeptide(L)'
;MLAENWGKTGWSSRSYNVGAVSSFLSTLVTFPIYKTIFRQQIHAFSIQEAIQQLRQEGMRRFYRGLFPPLLSKTLQGTLLFGTHDSLLLLLTSNPSEPCTLGERWTAGFLAGLVEALVLNPFERVQNVLQDGRKDARFPNTRSILQEFNSYGLKERLVVGYYRGLSPVLLRNSLGSALYFSFKDPLRDGLATRGLPSWLPALVSGSVNGTVTCLALYPLSVLIANMQSQVVGRDLLGLRQSVWSVWESHGRKLTLLYRGGSLLVLRSCLTWGLTTAIHDFLKENTGQKSQVE
;
A
#
# COMPACT_ATOMS: atom_id res chain seq x y z
N MET A 1 22.39 -17.36 -30.61
CA MET A 1 22.29 -15.93 -30.21
C MET A 1 21.09 -15.58 -29.32
N LEU A 2 19.97 -16.32 -29.31
CA LEU A 2 18.82 -16.04 -28.41
C LEU A 2 18.92 -16.69 -27.01
N ALA A 3 19.77 -17.70 -26.82
CA ALA A 3 19.93 -18.40 -25.54
C ALA A 3 20.96 -17.75 -24.59
N GLU A 4 21.82 -16.86 -25.11
CA GLU A 4 22.94 -16.28 -24.36
C GLU A 4 22.58 -14.97 -23.64
N ASN A 5 21.45 -14.35 -24.01
CA ASN A 5 20.92 -13.16 -23.31
C ASN A 5 20.17 -13.48 -22.01
N TRP A 6 19.81 -14.74 -21.77
CA TRP A 6 19.16 -15.17 -20.52
C TRP A 6 20.12 -15.21 -19.31
N GLY A 7 21.44 -15.15 -19.55
CA GLY A 7 22.45 -15.08 -18.49
C GLY A 7 22.71 -13.66 -17.96
N LYS A 8 22.23 -12.62 -18.65
CA LYS A 8 22.38 -11.21 -18.27
C LYS A 8 21.07 -10.53 -17.85
N THR A 9 19.93 -11.22 -17.98
CA THR A 9 18.66 -10.87 -17.30
C THR A 9 18.72 -11.33 -15.84
N GLY A 10 19.67 -10.76 -15.10
CA GLY A 10 19.67 -10.92 -13.65
C GLY A 10 18.38 -10.32 -13.13
N TRP A 11 17.45 -11.16 -12.66
CA TRP A 11 16.39 -10.73 -11.76
C TRP A 11 17.07 -9.88 -10.70
N SER A 12 16.80 -8.57 -10.72
CA SER A 12 17.60 -7.64 -9.94
C SER A 12 17.17 -7.79 -8.49
N SER A 13 17.77 -8.75 -7.77
CA SER A 13 17.65 -8.88 -6.30
C SER A 13 17.94 -7.54 -5.61
N ARG A 14 18.69 -6.65 -6.28
CA ARG A 14 18.93 -5.27 -5.87
C ARG A 14 17.66 -4.42 -5.85
N SER A 15 16.79 -4.45 -6.86
CA SER A 15 15.52 -3.70 -6.85
C SER A 15 14.58 -4.18 -5.74
N TYR A 16 14.51 -5.48 -5.50
CA TYR A 16 13.77 -6.04 -4.37
C TYR A 16 14.34 -5.56 -3.02
N ASN A 17 15.67 -5.55 -2.87
CA ASN A 17 16.33 -5.08 -1.65
C ASN A 17 16.15 -3.57 -1.44
N VAL A 18 16.26 -2.75 -2.48
CA VAL A 18 16.03 -1.29 -2.42
C VAL A 18 14.57 -0.99 -2.05
N GLY A 19 13.61 -1.71 -2.64
CA GLY A 19 12.20 -1.66 -2.27
C GLY A 19 11.96 -2.04 -0.80
N ALA A 20 12.63 -3.10 -0.33
CA ALA A 20 12.54 -3.54 1.07
C ALA A 20 13.07 -2.47 2.03
N VAL A 21 14.30 -1.99 1.82
CA VAL A 21 14.99 -1.06 2.72
C VAL A 21 14.30 0.30 2.72
N SER A 22 13.86 0.80 1.56
CA SER A 22 13.13 2.06 1.48
C SER A 22 11.81 2.03 2.25
N SER A 23 11.05 0.94 2.10
CA SER A 23 9.76 0.78 2.78
C SER A 23 9.91 0.51 4.27
N PHE A 24 10.96 -0.21 4.67
CA PHE A 24 11.34 -0.40 6.07
C PHE A 24 11.66 0.94 6.75
N LEU A 25 12.58 1.73 6.16
CA LEU A 25 12.98 3.03 6.70
C LEU A 25 11.82 4.03 6.72
N SER A 26 11.04 4.10 5.64
CA SER A 26 9.84 4.93 5.57
C SER A 26 8.83 4.56 6.65
N THR A 27 8.64 3.26 6.91
CA THR A 27 7.74 2.79 7.97
C THR A 27 8.25 3.16 9.36
N LEU A 28 9.55 3.09 9.62
CA LEU A 28 10.13 3.51 10.91
C LEU A 28 9.86 4.99 11.20
N VAL A 29 10.03 5.84 10.19
CA VAL A 29 9.83 7.29 10.31
C VAL A 29 8.34 7.64 10.41
N THR A 30 7.48 6.94 9.68
CA THR A 30 6.02 7.21 9.66
C THR A 30 5.25 6.53 10.80
N PHE A 31 5.86 5.57 11.50
CA PHE A 31 5.20 4.84 12.59
C PHE A 31 4.63 5.72 13.72
N PRO A 32 5.34 6.75 14.24
CA PRO A 32 4.77 7.71 15.18
C PRO A 32 3.41 8.27 14.73
N ILE A 33 3.35 8.66 13.46
CA ILE A 33 2.19 9.29 12.85
C ILE A 33 1.06 8.26 12.73
N TYR A 34 1.37 7.05 12.27
CA TYR A 34 0.39 5.96 12.24
C TYR A 34 -0.17 5.65 13.62
N LYS A 35 0.66 5.64 14.66
CA LYS A 35 0.22 5.39 16.02
C LYS A 35 -0.69 6.50 16.54
N THR A 36 -0.41 7.77 16.22
CA THR A 36 -1.31 8.89 16.55
C THR A 36 -2.65 8.80 15.84
N ILE A 37 -2.65 8.55 14.53
CA ILE A 37 -3.87 8.42 13.73
C ILE A 37 -4.71 7.25 14.24
N PHE A 38 -4.08 6.12 14.55
CA PHE A 38 -4.77 4.94 15.08
C PHE A 38 -5.43 5.22 16.43
N ARG A 39 -4.76 5.92 17.35
CA ARG A 39 -5.36 6.33 18.63
C ARG A 39 -6.54 7.27 18.46
N GLN A 40 -6.42 8.22 17.52
CA GLN A 40 -7.51 9.13 17.19
C GLN A 40 -8.72 8.38 16.63
N GLN A 41 -8.49 7.35 15.79
CA GLN A 41 -9.56 6.54 15.20
C GLN A 41 -10.31 5.70 16.23
N ILE A 42 -9.63 5.16 17.24
CA ILE A 42 -10.26 4.28 18.25
C ILE A 42 -10.90 5.09 19.39
N HIS A 43 -10.22 6.12 19.88
CA HIS A 43 -10.62 6.80 21.12
C HIS A 43 -11.22 8.19 20.89
N ALA A 44 -11.33 8.65 19.64
CA ALA A 44 -11.81 9.99 19.28
C ALA A 44 -11.09 11.13 20.03
N PHE A 45 -9.88 10.89 20.55
CA PHE A 45 -9.10 11.89 21.26
C PHE A 45 -8.64 13.02 20.33
N SER A 46 -8.43 14.20 20.91
CA SER A 46 -7.75 15.28 20.20
C SER A 46 -6.30 14.88 19.89
N ILE A 47 -5.74 15.43 18.80
CA ILE A 47 -4.34 15.17 18.39
C ILE A 47 -3.37 15.52 19.52
N GLN A 48 -3.67 16.56 20.30
CA GLN A 48 -2.85 17.02 21.41
C GLN A 48 -2.82 16.01 22.56
N GLU A 49 -3.98 15.47 22.96
CA GLU A 49 -4.07 14.43 23.99
C GLU A 49 -3.36 13.14 23.57
N ALA A 50 -3.49 12.75 22.30
CA ALA A 50 -2.79 11.59 21.75
C ALA A 50 -1.26 11.76 21.80
N ILE A 51 -0.75 12.95 21.45
CA ILE A 51 0.68 13.27 21.54
C ILE A 51 1.15 13.29 22.99
N GLN A 52 0.35 13.84 23.90
CA GLN A 52 0.70 13.93 25.32
C GLN A 52 0.75 12.55 25.99
N GLN A 53 -0.21 11.67 25.71
CA GLN A 53 -0.16 10.28 26.15
C GLN A 53 1.05 9.53 25.58
N LEU A 54 1.38 9.75 24.30
CA LEU A 54 2.56 9.12 23.69
C LEU A 54 3.87 9.59 24.31
N ARG A 55 3.95 10.87 24.72
CA ARG A 55 5.10 11.39 25.48
C ARG A 55 5.24 10.72 26.85
N GLN A 56 4.14 10.36 27.49
CA GLN A 56 4.12 9.75 28.84
C GLN A 56 4.44 8.24 28.83
N GLU A 57 4.26 7.54 27.70
CA GLU A 57 4.43 6.07 27.62
C GLU A 57 5.89 5.58 27.55
N GLY A 58 6.84 6.47 27.23
CA GLY A 58 8.26 6.15 27.06
C GLY A 58 8.61 5.42 25.75
N MET A 59 9.86 5.56 25.28
CA MET A 59 10.31 5.10 23.95
C MET A 59 10.13 3.60 23.69
N ARG A 60 10.30 2.73 24.70
CA ARG A 60 10.17 1.27 24.53
C ARG A 60 8.71 0.81 24.36
N ARG A 61 7.78 1.49 25.02
CA ARG A 61 6.33 1.22 24.91
C ARG A 61 5.73 1.92 23.69
N PHE A 62 6.39 2.99 23.23
CA PHE A 62 6.07 3.68 21.98
C PHE A 62 6.17 2.75 20.76
N TYR A 63 7.28 2.03 20.58
CA TYR A 63 7.48 1.10 19.46
C TYR A 63 6.85 -0.30 19.66
N ARG A 64 6.17 -0.55 20.78
CA ARG A 64 5.43 -1.81 20.98
C ARG A 64 4.31 -1.90 19.94
N GLY A 65 4.34 -2.96 19.13
CA GLY A 65 3.39 -3.16 18.02
C GLY A 65 3.86 -2.62 16.66
N LEU A 66 5.10 -2.14 16.54
CA LEU A 66 5.70 -1.75 15.25
C LEU A 66 5.91 -2.93 14.29
N PHE A 67 6.17 -4.13 14.83
CA PHE A 67 6.60 -5.27 14.03
C PHE A 67 5.60 -5.68 12.94
N PRO A 68 4.29 -5.86 13.21
CA PRO A 68 3.35 -6.27 12.17
C PRO A 68 3.21 -5.23 11.03
N PRO A 69 3.02 -3.92 11.30
CA PRO A 69 3.03 -2.90 10.24
C PRO A 69 4.34 -2.85 9.46
N LEU A 70 5.48 -2.96 10.14
CA LEU A 70 6.80 -2.93 9.51
C LEU A 70 7.00 -4.10 8.55
N LEU A 71 6.67 -5.32 8.98
CA LEU A 71 6.79 -6.50 8.14
C LEU A 71 5.88 -6.38 6.92
N SER A 72 4.62 -5.99 7.14
CA SER A 72 3.64 -5.83 6.07
C SER A 72 4.05 -4.79 5.04
N LYS A 73 4.55 -3.63 5.48
CA LYS A 73 4.98 -2.56 4.58
C LYS A 73 6.28 -2.87 3.86
N THR A 74 7.20 -3.56 4.52
CA THR A 74 8.43 -4.05 3.89
C THR A 74 8.10 -5.03 2.77
N LEU A 75 7.27 -6.05 3.05
CA LEU A 75 6.83 -7.02 2.03
C LEU A 75 6.09 -6.34 0.86
N GLN A 76 5.24 -5.37 1.17
CA GLN A 76 4.55 -4.55 0.16
C GLN A 76 5.53 -3.82 -0.74
N GLY A 77 6.51 -3.11 -0.17
CA GLY A 77 7.53 -2.41 -0.94
C GLY A 77 8.39 -3.31 -1.80
N THR A 78 8.89 -4.40 -1.21
CA THR A 78 9.71 -5.41 -1.90
C THR A 78 8.98 -5.96 -3.12
N LEU A 79 7.72 -6.37 -2.95
CA LEU A 79 6.91 -6.90 -4.05
C LEU A 79 6.62 -5.81 -5.07
N LEU A 80 6.15 -4.64 -4.63
CA LEU A 80 5.72 -3.58 -5.54
C LEU A 80 6.85 -3.08 -6.45
N PHE A 81 7.97 -2.64 -5.86
CA PHE A 81 9.10 -2.10 -6.63
C PHE A 81 9.86 -3.21 -7.37
N GLY A 82 10.06 -4.36 -6.73
CA GLY A 82 10.80 -5.48 -7.34
C GLY A 82 10.06 -6.12 -8.53
N THR A 83 8.74 -6.37 -8.40
CA THR A 83 7.95 -6.92 -9.51
C THR A 83 7.76 -5.90 -10.62
N HIS A 84 7.54 -4.62 -10.30
CA HIS A 84 7.49 -3.56 -11.31
C HIS A 84 8.77 -3.51 -12.15
N ASP A 85 9.94 -3.42 -11.52
CA ASP A 85 11.21 -3.34 -12.24
C ASP A 85 11.45 -4.60 -13.07
N SER A 86 11.12 -5.79 -12.55
CA SER A 86 11.26 -7.05 -13.28
C SER A 86 10.33 -7.11 -14.49
N LEU A 87 9.09 -6.66 -14.35
CA LEU A 87 8.12 -6.60 -15.44
C LEU A 87 8.50 -5.54 -16.48
N LEU A 88 9.03 -4.40 -16.05
CA LEU A 88 9.50 -3.36 -16.95
C LEU A 88 10.66 -3.87 -17.82
N LEU A 89 11.62 -4.59 -17.22
CA LEU A 89 12.71 -5.24 -17.97
C LEU A 89 12.23 -6.29 -18.99
N LEU A 90 11.10 -6.96 -18.70
CA LEU A 90 10.50 -7.94 -19.62
C LEU A 90 9.69 -7.28 -20.75
N LEU A 91 9.08 -6.12 -20.49
CA LEU A 91 8.26 -5.39 -21.45
C LEU A 91 9.11 -4.53 -22.38
N THR A 92 10.23 -3.99 -21.88
CA THR A 92 11.13 -3.13 -22.65
C THR A 92 11.95 -3.95 -23.64
N SER A 93 11.68 -3.74 -24.93
CA SER A 93 12.35 -4.44 -26.04
C SER A 93 13.76 -3.93 -26.32
N ASN A 94 14.03 -2.65 -26.04
CA ASN A 94 15.33 -2.01 -26.23
C ASN A 94 15.80 -1.34 -24.92
N PRO A 95 16.85 -1.83 -24.27
CA PRO A 95 17.37 -1.24 -23.01
C PRO A 95 18.04 0.14 -23.19
N SER A 96 18.15 0.63 -24.42
CA SER A 96 18.75 1.93 -24.75
C SER A 96 17.72 3.06 -24.94
N GLU A 97 16.43 2.74 -24.97
CA GLU A 97 15.37 3.75 -25.11
C GLU A 97 14.65 3.98 -23.76
N PRO A 98 14.26 5.22 -23.44
CA PRO A 98 13.49 5.49 -22.24
C PRO A 98 12.17 4.73 -22.28
N CYS A 99 11.87 3.98 -21.21
CA CYS A 99 10.64 3.22 -21.12
C CYS A 99 9.42 4.12 -21.33
N THR A 100 8.56 3.73 -22.26
CA THR A 100 7.33 4.44 -22.62
C THR A 100 6.35 4.48 -21.46
N LEU A 101 5.45 5.46 -21.46
CA LEU A 101 4.38 5.56 -20.46
C LEU A 101 3.51 4.29 -20.41
N GLY A 102 3.27 3.66 -21.57
CA GLY A 102 2.49 2.43 -21.68
C GLY A 102 3.17 1.22 -21.03
N GLU A 103 4.49 1.07 -21.18
CA GLU A 103 5.26 0.02 -20.49
C GLU A 103 5.24 0.22 -18.98
N ARG A 104 5.43 1.47 -18.50
CA ARG A 104 5.37 1.77 -17.06
C ARG A 104 3.99 1.52 -16.47
N TRP A 105 2.94 1.89 -17.21
CA TRP A 105 1.56 1.65 -16.79
C TRP A 105 1.25 0.15 -16.72
N THR A 106 1.61 -0.62 -17.75
CA THR A 106 1.35 -2.06 -17.80
C THR A 106 2.18 -2.82 -16.76
N ALA A 107 3.46 -2.50 -16.61
CA ALA A 107 4.31 -3.03 -15.55
C ALA A 107 3.74 -2.73 -14.15
N GLY A 108 3.32 -1.47 -13.92
CA GLY A 108 2.69 -1.06 -12.66
C GLY A 108 1.36 -1.76 -12.39
N PHE A 109 0.52 -1.93 -13.40
CA PHE A 109 -0.76 -2.62 -13.29
C PHE A 109 -0.58 -4.10 -12.90
N LEU A 110 0.34 -4.79 -13.58
CA LEU A 110 0.67 -6.19 -13.32
C LEU A 110 1.37 -6.37 -11.96
N ALA A 111 2.28 -5.47 -11.59
CA ALA A 111 2.90 -5.46 -10.27
C ALA A 111 1.84 -5.33 -9.16
N GLY A 112 0.86 -4.44 -9.34
CA GLY A 112 -0.27 -4.30 -8.42
C GLY A 112 -1.19 -5.53 -8.35
N LEU A 113 -1.34 -6.29 -9.45
CA LEU A 113 -2.06 -7.57 -9.41
C LEU A 113 -1.33 -8.60 -8.55
N VAL A 114 -0.01 -8.73 -8.75
CA VAL A 114 0.82 -9.67 -7.99
C VAL A 114 0.83 -9.31 -6.51
N GLU A 115 1.01 -8.02 -6.20
CA GLU A 115 0.99 -7.51 -4.83
C GLU A 115 -0.37 -7.76 -4.15
N ALA A 116 -1.48 -7.49 -4.83
CA ALA A 116 -2.82 -7.82 -4.33
C ALA A 116 -3.00 -9.32 -4.06
N LEU A 117 -2.60 -10.20 -4.98
CA LEU A 117 -2.77 -11.65 -4.81
C LEU A 117 -1.98 -12.21 -3.63
N VAL A 118 -0.78 -11.70 -3.40
CA VAL A 118 0.11 -12.16 -2.33
C VAL A 118 -0.28 -11.55 -0.98
N LEU A 119 -0.65 -10.27 -0.95
CA LEU A 119 -0.86 -9.53 0.30
C LEU A 119 -2.31 -9.45 0.77
N ASN A 120 -3.30 -9.78 -0.08
CA ASN A 120 -4.70 -9.74 0.32
C ASN A 120 -5.01 -10.51 1.64
N PRO A 121 -4.47 -11.73 1.88
CA PRO A 121 -4.69 -12.42 3.16
C PRO A 121 -4.17 -11.64 4.37
N PHE A 122 -3.05 -10.94 4.23
CA PHE A 122 -2.48 -10.10 5.29
C PHE A 122 -3.32 -8.85 5.52
N GLU A 123 -3.73 -8.17 4.44
CA GLU A 123 -4.62 -6.99 4.52
C GLU A 123 -5.97 -7.36 5.17
N ARG A 124 -6.53 -8.51 4.80
CA ARG A 124 -7.77 -9.05 5.38
C ARG A 124 -7.65 -9.27 6.88
N VAL A 125 -6.59 -9.92 7.36
CA VAL A 125 -6.37 -10.12 8.80
C VAL A 125 -6.21 -8.79 9.53
N GLN A 126 -5.48 -7.83 8.94
CA GLN A 126 -5.32 -6.49 9.52
C GLN A 126 -6.65 -5.74 9.61
N ASN A 127 -7.48 -5.77 8.57
CA ASN A 127 -8.77 -5.09 8.55
C ASN A 127 -9.77 -5.70 9.55
N VAL A 128 -9.74 -7.01 9.78
CA VAL A 128 -10.54 -7.64 10.84
C VAL A 128 -10.03 -7.24 12.23
N LEU A 129 -8.71 -7.25 12.43
CA LEU A 129 -8.08 -6.90 13.71
C LEU A 129 -8.24 -5.42 14.07
N GLN A 130 -8.34 -4.53 13.09
CA GLN A 130 -8.54 -3.09 13.30
C GLN A 130 -10.01 -2.71 13.50
N ASP A 131 -10.96 -3.63 13.28
CA ASP A 131 -12.37 -3.39 13.56
C ASP A 131 -12.65 -3.55 15.06
N GLY A 132 -12.48 -2.45 15.81
CA GLY A 132 -12.63 -2.43 17.28
C GLY A 132 -13.98 -2.92 17.81
N ARG A 133 -15.01 -2.99 16.96
CA ARG A 133 -16.31 -3.61 17.32
C ARG A 133 -16.20 -5.12 17.54
N LYS A 134 -15.09 -5.74 17.12
CA LYS A 134 -14.87 -7.19 17.15
C LYS A 134 -13.74 -7.60 18.08
N ASP A 135 -13.14 -6.67 18.82
CA ASP A 135 -12.05 -6.97 19.76
C ASP A 135 -12.40 -8.05 20.78
N ALA A 136 -13.66 -8.08 21.25
CA ALA A 136 -14.14 -9.10 22.16
C ALA A 136 -14.14 -10.52 21.55
N ARG A 137 -14.38 -10.64 20.24
CA ARG A 137 -14.45 -11.93 19.53
C ARG A 137 -13.11 -12.31 18.88
N PHE A 138 -12.37 -11.32 18.40
CA PHE A 138 -11.10 -11.49 17.69
C PHE A 138 -9.99 -10.65 18.33
N PRO A 139 -9.60 -10.94 19.58
CA PRO A 139 -8.59 -10.15 20.29
C PRO A 139 -7.20 -10.25 19.66
N ASN A 140 -6.94 -11.34 18.91
CA ASN A 140 -5.62 -11.64 18.36
C ASN A 140 -5.72 -12.16 16.92
N THR A 141 -4.61 -12.09 16.18
CA THR A 141 -4.48 -12.74 14.86
C THR A 141 -4.81 -14.23 14.89
N ARG A 142 -4.44 -14.94 15.98
CA ARG A 142 -4.69 -16.37 16.12
C ARG A 142 -6.18 -16.73 16.10
N SER A 143 -7.03 -15.96 16.78
CA SER A 143 -8.49 -16.18 16.77
C SER A 143 -9.09 -15.98 15.39
N ILE A 144 -8.56 -15.03 14.60
CA ILE A 144 -8.99 -14.80 13.21
C ILE A 144 -8.60 -15.98 12.33
N LEU A 145 -7.35 -16.45 12.45
CA LEU A 145 -6.87 -17.60 11.67
C LEU A 145 -7.61 -18.90 12.04
N GLN A 146 -7.92 -19.11 13.32
CA GLN A 146 -8.74 -20.23 13.77
C GLN A 146 -10.14 -20.19 13.16
N GLU A 147 -10.79 -19.03 13.16
CA GLU A 147 -12.09 -18.84 12.53
C GLU A 147 -12.02 -19.10 11.02
N PHE A 148 -11.04 -18.54 10.29
CA PHE A 148 -10.89 -18.80 8.86
C PHE A 148 -10.61 -20.27 8.55
N ASN A 149 -9.82 -20.93 9.39
CA ASN A 149 -9.50 -22.36 9.25
C ASN A 149 -10.65 -23.28 9.66
N SER A 150 -11.69 -22.76 10.35
CA SER A 150 -12.90 -23.53 10.68
C SER A 150 -13.82 -23.73 9.47
N TYR A 151 -13.65 -22.93 8.42
CA TYR A 151 -14.43 -23.05 7.18
C TYR A 151 -13.97 -24.24 6.34
N GLY A 152 -14.87 -24.74 5.48
CA GLY A 152 -14.55 -25.73 4.45
C GLY A 152 -13.41 -25.24 3.55
N LEU A 153 -12.71 -26.16 2.86
CA LEU A 153 -11.48 -25.84 2.13
C LEU A 153 -11.65 -24.67 1.13
N LYS A 154 -12.77 -24.64 0.41
CA LYS A 154 -13.09 -23.62 -0.60
C LYS A 154 -13.51 -22.30 0.05
N GLU A 155 -14.36 -22.36 1.06
CA GLU A 155 -14.85 -21.21 1.81
C GLU A 155 -13.72 -20.55 2.60
N ARG A 156 -12.81 -21.33 3.17
CA ARG A 156 -11.58 -20.85 3.83
C ARG A 156 -10.77 -19.95 2.91
N LEU A 157 -10.59 -20.35 1.66
CA LEU A 157 -9.85 -19.55 0.68
C LEU A 157 -10.66 -18.33 0.24
N VAL A 158 -11.87 -18.54 -0.30
CA VAL A 158 -12.64 -17.46 -0.96
C VAL A 158 -13.29 -16.49 0.03
N VAL A 159 -13.84 -17.00 1.13
CA VAL A 159 -14.58 -16.22 2.15
C VAL A 159 -13.70 -15.85 3.34
N GLY A 160 -12.75 -16.71 3.69
CA GLY A 160 -11.76 -16.41 4.74
C GLY A 160 -10.70 -15.43 4.26
N TYR A 161 -9.70 -15.95 3.55
CA TYR A 161 -8.47 -15.23 3.21
C TYR A 161 -8.60 -14.25 2.03
N TYR A 162 -9.38 -14.59 1.00
CA TYR A 162 -9.48 -13.83 -0.26
C TYR A 162 -10.77 -13.03 -0.42
N ARG A 163 -11.48 -12.78 0.69
CA ARG A 163 -12.69 -11.94 0.67
C ARG A 163 -12.33 -10.52 0.24
N GLY A 164 -13.09 -9.98 -0.72
CA GLY A 164 -12.84 -8.65 -1.27
C GLY A 164 -11.67 -8.59 -2.26
N LEU A 165 -11.19 -9.74 -2.76
CA LEU A 165 -10.08 -9.76 -3.72
C LEU A 165 -10.35 -8.90 -4.96
N SER A 166 -11.55 -8.92 -5.54
CA SER A 166 -11.86 -8.13 -6.75
C SER A 166 -11.63 -6.63 -6.60
N PRO A 167 -12.21 -5.93 -5.58
CA PRO A 167 -11.90 -4.52 -5.39
C PRO A 167 -10.46 -4.27 -4.95
N VAL A 168 -9.79 -5.21 -4.27
CA VAL A 168 -8.36 -5.09 -3.91
C VAL A 168 -7.48 -5.15 -5.15
N LEU A 169 -7.70 -6.10 -6.06
CA LEU A 169 -7.01 -6.18 -7.35
C LEU A 169 -7.17 -4.86 -8.10
N LEU A 170 -8.40 -4.37 -8.21
CA LEU A 170 -8.67 -3.13 -8.92
C LEU A 170 -7.96 -1.93 -8.28
N ARG A 171 -8.03 -1.77 -6.95
CA ARG A 171 -7.36 -0.67 -6.23
C ARG A 171 -5.84 -0.75 -6.41
N ASN A 172 -5.25 -1.92 -6.20
CA ASN A 172 -3.79 -2.05 -6.18
C ASN A 172 -3.20 -1.94 -7.58
N SER A 173 -3.84 -2.54 -8.58
CA SER A 173 -3.41 -2.43 -9.98
C SER A 173 -3.54 -1.01 -10.50
N LEU A 174 -4.68 -0.35 -10.31
CA LEU A 174 -4.83 1.06 -10.73
C LEU A 174 -3.90 1.98 -9.94
N GLY A 175 -3.79 1.78 -8.63
CA GLY A 175 -2.94 2.61 -7.79
C GLY A 175 -1.46 2.50 -8.15
N SER A 176 -0.99 1.28 -8.42
CA SER A 176 0.39 1.03 -8.83
C SER A 176 0.66 1.55 -10.24
N ALA A 177 -0.26 1.34 -11.19
CA ALA A 177 -0.13 1.86 -12.53
C ALA A 177 -0.05 3.39 -12.54
N LEU A 178 -0.96 4.08 -11.84
CA LEU A 178 -0.91 5.54 -11.67
C LEU A 178 0.40 5.97 -11.00
N TYR A 179 0.81 5.26 -9.93
CA TYR A 179 2.04 5.60 -9.22
C TYR A 179 3.26 5.57 -10.15
N PHE A 180 3.51 4.45 -10.83
CA PHE A 180 4.68 4.28 -11.67
C PHE A 180 4.64 5.09 -12.98
N SER A 181 3.45 5.36 -13.52
CA SER A 181 3.28 6.23 -14.69
C SER A 181 3.61 7.70 -14.39
N PHE A 182 3.23 8.21 -13.22
CA PHE A 182 3.35 9.65 -12.93
C PHE A 182 4.53 10.03 -12.04
N LYS A 183 5.15 9.08 -11.31
CA LYS A 183 6.24 9.42 -10.38
C LYS A 183 7.45 10.06 -11.07
N ASP A 184 7.86 9.57 -12.24
CA ASP A 184 9.07 10.05 -12.92
C ASP A 184 8.81 11.37 -13.64
N PRO A 185 7.76 11.53 -14.47
CA PRO A 185 7.48 12.82 -15.11
C PRO A 185 7.30 13.99 -14.12
N LEU A 186 6.62 13.74 -13.00
CA LEU A 186 6.45 14.75 -11.95
C LEU A 186 7.76 15.10 -11.25
N ARG A 187 8.61 14.09 -11.00
CA ARG A 187 9.92 14.29 -10.38
C ARG A 187 10.85 15.07 -11.31
N ASP A 188 10.93 14.67 -12.58
CA ASP A 188 11.85 15.26 -13.56
C ASP A 188 11.46 16.72 -13.85
N GLY A 189 10.17 17.01 -13.96
CA GLY A 189 9.66 18.39 -14.07
C GLY A 189 10.05 19.28 -12.87
N LEU A 190 10.14 18.72 -11.67
CA LEU A 190 10.57 19.43 -10.46
C LEU A 190 12.11 19.51 -10.32
N ALA A 191 12.83 18.50 -10.82
CA ALA A 191 14.28 18.42 -10.76
C ALA A 191 14.98 19.53 -11.58
N THR A 192 14.33 20.01 -12.65
CA THR A 192 14.81 21.15 -13.46
C THR A 192 15.02 22.45 -12.67
N ARG A 193 14.52 22.53 -11.42
CA ARG A 193 14.63 23.72 -10.56
C ARG A 193 15.88 23.77 -9.67
N GLY A 194 16.85 22.87 -9.87
CA GLY A 194 18.12 22.86 -9.12
C GLY A 194 17.98 22.49 -7.63
N LEU A 195 16.91 21.78 -7.27
CA LEU A 195 16.64 21.31 -5.91
C LEU A 195 17.46 20.04 -5.59
N PRO A 196 17.73 19.73 -4.31
CA PRO A 196 18.40 18.49 -3.92
C PRO A 196 17.54 17.27 -4.32
N SER A 197 18.15 16.18 -4.80
CA SER A 197 17.46 15.04 -5.45
C SER A 197 16.30 14.42 -4.66
N TRP A 198 16.43 14.37 -3.33
CA TRP A 198 15.38 13.84 -2.45
C TRP A 198 14.10 14.67 -2.43
N LEU A 199 14.17 15.98 -2.71
CA LEU A 199 13.03 16.88 -2.59
C LEU A 199 12.03 16.76 -3.76
N PRO A 200 12.45 16.78 -5.04
CA PRO A 200 11.58 16.44 -6.17
C PRO A 200 10.94 15.05 -6.03
N ALA A 201 11.70 14.06 -5.57
CA ALA A 201 11.20 12.71 -5.34
C ALA A 201 10.14 12.66 -4.23
N LEU A 202 10.37 13.39 -3.13
CA LEU A 202 9.40 13.52 -2.03
C LEU A 202 8.10 14.17 -2.50
N VAL A 203 8.18 15.32 -3.19
CA VAL A 203 7.01 16.06 -3.66
C VAL A 203 6.24 15.25 -4.71
N SER A 204 6.94 14.63 -5.66
CA SER A 204 6.34 13.73 -6.65
C SER A 204 5.59 12.58 -5.98
N GLY A 205 6.22 11.87 -5.04
CA GLY A 205 5.60 10.78 -4.30
C GLY A 205 4.38 11.24 -3.47
N SER A 206 4.47 12.40 -2.81
CA SER A 206 3.38 12.96 -2.02
C SER A 206 2.18 13.37 -2.87
N VAL A 207 2.40 14.07 -3.98
CA VAL A 207 1.33 14.51 -4.89
C VAL A 207 0.67 13.29 -5.53
N ASN A 208 1.47 12.39 -6.08
CA ASN A 208 0.98 11.18 -6.75
C ASN A 208 0.22 10.26 -5.78
N GLY A 209 0.76 10.05 -4.58
CA GLY A 209 0.09 9.28 -3.53
C GLY A 209 -1.21 9.91 -3.05
N THR A 210 -1.28 11.25 -2.98
CA THR A 210 -2.50 11.99 -2.62
C THR A 210 -3.58 11.86 -3.70
N VAL A 211 -3.23 12.11 -4.97
CA VAL A 211 -4.15 12.02 -6.10
C VAL A 211 -4.68 10.59 -6.24
N THR A 212 -3.79 9.60 -6.18
CA THR A 212 -4.16 8.18 -6.25
C THR A 212 -5.07 7.78 -5.09
N CYS A 213 -4.75 8.23 -3.86
CA CYS A 213 -5.56 7.95 -2.68
C CYS A 213 -6.95 8.57 -2.78
N LEU A 214 -7.07 9.80 -3.28
CA LEU A 214 -8.36 10.46 -3.50
C LEU A 214 -9.18 9.76 -4.58
N ALA A 215 -8.58 9.46 -5.73
CA ALA A 215 -9.26 8.79 -6.83
C ALA A 215 -9.77 7.38 -6.45
N LEU A 216 -8.98 6.63 -5.67
CA LEU A 216 -9.29 5.26 -5.27
C LEU A 216 -9.89 5.18 -3.85
N TYR A 217 -10.28 6.31 -3.27
CA TYR A 217 -10.85 6.36 -1.93
C TYR A 217 -12.15 5.54 -1.81
N PRO A 218 -13.12 5.63 -2.76
CA PRO A 218 -14.35 4.83 -2.66
C PRO A 218 -14.08 3.32 -2.67
N LEU A 219 -13.09 2.86 -3.43
CA LEU A 219 -12.64 1.46 -3.42
C LEU A 219 -12.05 1.08 -2.07
N SER A 220 -11.28 1.97 -1.44
CA SER A 220 -10.71 1.74 -0.12
C SER A 220 -11.79 1.56 0.95
N VAL A 221 -12.87 2.36 0.90
CA VAL A 221 -14.03 2.20 1.80
C VAL A 221 -14.74 0.86 1.55
N LEU A 222 -14.95 0.50 0.29
CA LEU A 222 -15.56 -0.78 -0.08
C LEU A 222 -14.73 -1.98 0.42
N ILE A 223 -13.42 -1.94 0.23
CA ILE A 223 -12.50 -2.99 0.69
C ILE A 223 -12.58 -3.11 2.22
N ALA A 224 -12.47 -2.01 2.96
CA ALA A 224 -12.56 -2.04 4.42
C ALA A 224 -13.91 -2.61 4.91
N ASN A 225 -15.02 -2.27 4.22
CA ASN A 225 -16.33 -2.84 4.53
C ASN A 225 -16.38 -4.35 4.26
N MET A 226 -15.97 -4.80 3.06
CA MET A 226 -15.99 -6.22 2.69
C MET A 226 -15.01 -7.06 3.52
N GLN A 227 -13.82 -6.52 3.79
CA GLN A 227 -12.74 -7.18 4.52
C GLN A 227 -12.87 -7.11 6.04
N SER A 228 -13.78 -6.30 6.59
CA SER A 228 -14.12 -6.41 8.01
C SER A 228 -15.14 -7.53 8.27
N GLN A 229 -16.02 -7.90 7.33
CA GLN A 229 -17.08 -8.91 7.55
C GLN A 229 -16.53 -10.33 7.73
N VAL A 230 -16.79 -11.00 8.86
CA VAL A 230 -16.27 -12.36 9.15
C VAL A 230 -17.38 -13.42 9.28
N VAL A 231 -18.63 -13.08 9.59
CA VAL A 231 -19.62 -14.08 10.07
C VAL A 231 -20.74 -14.37 9.05
N GLY A 232 -21.05 -15.66 8.92
CA GLY A 232 -22.09 -16.24 8.06
C GLY A 232 -23.53 -15.85 8.45
N ARG A 233 -24.09 -14.96 7.64
CA ARG A 233 -25.47 -14.90 7.07
C ARG A 233 -25.63 -13.62 6.23
N ASP A 234 -24.75 -12.63 6.46
CA ASP A 234 -24.71 -11.36 5.72
C ASP A 234 -23.45 -11.20 4.86
N LEU A 235 -22.89 -12.30 4.32
CA LEU A 235 -21.78 -12.23 3.37
C LEU A 235 -22.29 -11.75 2.01
N LEU A 236 -22.54 -10.45 1.93
CA LEU A 236 -23.07 -9.80 0.74
C LEU A 236 -22.17 -10.05 -0.47
N GLY A 237 -22.73 -10.33 -1.64
CA GLY A 237 -21.95 -10.35 -2.88
C GLY A 237 -21.25 -9.00 -3.12
N LEU A 238 -20.32 -8.93 -4.09
CA LEU A 238 -19.64 -7.66 -4.43
C LEU A 238 -20.66 -6.54 -4.70
N ARG A 239 -21.66 -6.82 -5.53
CA ARG A 239 -22.73 -5.86 -5.88
C ARG A 239 -23.54 -5.42 -4.66
N GLN A 240 -23.91 -6.37 -3.81
CA GLN A 240 -24.67 -6.08 -2.60
C GLN A 240 -23.83 -5.29 -1.57
N SER A 241 -22.52 -5.54 -1.51
CA SER A 241 -21.60 -4.79 -0.64
C SER A 241 -21.45 -3.35 -1.12
N VAL A 242 -21.31 -3.14 -2.44
CA VAL A 242 -21.32 -1.79 -3.04
C VAL A 242 -22.61 -1.06 -2.69
N TRP A 243 -23.76 -1.73 -2.86
CA TRP A 243 -25.06 -1.14 -2.53
C TRP A 243 -25.21 -0.84 -1.05
N SER A 244 -24.78 -1.74 -0.17
CA SER A 244 -24.81 -1.56 1.28
C SER A 244 -23.93 -0.39 1.74
N VAL A 245 -22.73 -0.24 1.17
CA VAL A 245 -21.86 0.92 1.43
C VAL A 245 -22.52 2.21 0.94
N TRP A 246 -23.12 2.20 -0.24
CA TRP A 246 -23.82 3.36 -0.80
C TRP A 246 -25.01 3.79 0.07
N GLU A 247 -25.82 2.84 0.52
CA GLU A 247 -27.00 3.08 1.36
C GLU A 247 -26.59 3.57 2.76
N SER A 248 -25.62 2.92 3.40
CA SER A 248 -25.14 3.28 4.74
C SER A 248 -24.51 4.67 4.82
N HIS A 249 -23.98 5.18 3.72
CA HIS A 249 -23.42 6.54 3.62
C HIS A 249 -24.43 7.54 3.06
N GLY A 250 -25.74 7.24 3.08
CA GLY A 250 -26.80 8.18 2.73
C GLY A 250 -26.85 8.54 1.24
N ARG A 251 -26.36 7.65 0.36
CA ARG A 251 -26.38 7.80 -1.11
C ARG A 251 -25.71 9.08 -1.64
N LYS A 252 -24.75 9.63 -0.89
CA LYS A 252 -23.99 10.82 -1.30
C LYS A 252 -22.51 10.49 -1.39
N LEU A 253 -21.90 10.78 -2.53
CA LEU A 253 -20.48 10.52 -2.76
C LEU A 253 -19.60 11.25 -1.74
N THR A 254 -19.95 12.48 -1.37
CA THR A 254 -19.21 13.29 -0.38
C THR A 254 -19.17 12.66 1.00
N LEU A 255 -20.19 11.89 1.37
CA LEU A 255 -20.24 11.19 2.66
C LEU A 255 -19.31 9.98 2.70
N LEU A 256 -18.97 9.38 1.55
CA LEU A 256 -17.93 8.35 1.52
C LEU A 256 -16.58 8.96 1.93
N TYR A 257 -16.26 10.17 1.47
CA TYR A 257 -15.00 10.86 1.82
C TYR A 257 -14.96 11.41 3.26
N ARG A 258 -16.05 11.28 4.04
CA ARG A 258 -16.09 11.73 5.43
C ARG A 258 -15.10 10.92 6.27
N GLY A 259 -14.15 11.61 6.92
CA GLY A 259 -13.06 10.97 7.67
C GLY A 259 -11.82 10.62 6.83
N GLY A 260 -11.84 10.90 5.53
CA GLY A 260 -10.74 10.58 4.62
C GLY A 260 -9.51 11.48 4.72
N SER A 261 -9.61 12.66 5.34
CA SER A 261 -8.50 13.61 5.44
C SER A 261 -7.27 13.02 6.16
N LEU A 262 -7.47 12.26 7.23
CA LEU A 262 -6.39 11.56 7.94
C LEU A 262 -5.77 10.46 7.08
N LEU A 263 -6.58 9.76 6.28
CA LEU A 263 -6.09 8.74 5.36
C LEU A 263 -5.30 9.36 4.20
N VAL A 264 -5.76 10.50 3.67
CA VAL A 264 -5.07 11.25 2.61
C VAL A 264 -3.74 11.80 3.13
N LEU A 265 -3.73 12.41 4.32
CA LEU A 265 -2.50 12.88 4.97
C LEU A 265 -1.52 11.73 5.19
N ARG A 266 -2.02 10.60 5.69
CA ARG A 266 -1.25 9.36 5.86
C ARG A 266 -0.61 8.92 4.54
N SER A 267 -1.40 8.83 3.47
CA SER A 267 -0.93 8.44 2.14
C SER A 267 0.12 9.41 1.60
N CYS A 268 -0.14 10.72 1.69
CA CYS A 268 0.78 11.77 1.27
C CYS A 268 2.18 11.63 1.89
N LEU A 269 2.24 11.45 3.22
CA LEU A 269 3.49 11.30 3.96
C LEU A 269 4.19 9.98 3.64
N THR A 270 3.42 8.89 3.58
CA THR A 270 3.96 7.56 3.34
C THR A 270 4.58 7.46 1.96
N TRP A 271 3.85 7.86 0.92
CA TRP A 271 4.31 7.75 -0.45
C TRP A 271 5.44 8.73 -0.73
N GLY A 272 5.35 9.98 -0.28
CA GLY A 272 6.45 10.94 -0.44
C GLY A 272 7.76 10.47 0.19
N LEU A 273 7.71 10.00 1.44
CA LEU A 273 8.91 9.51 2.11
C LEU A 273 9.45 8.22 1.48
N THR A 274 8.58 7.29 1.10
CA THR A 274 9.00 6.04 0.46
C THR A 274 9.68 6.31 -0.88
N THR A 275 9.11 7.19 -1.72
CA THR A 275 9.71 7.58 -3.00
C THR A 275 11.04 8.29 -2.80
N ALA A 276 11.14 9.23 -1.85
CA ALA A 276 12.38 9.94 -1.57
C ALA A 276 13.50 9.01 -1.10
N ILE A 277 13.21 8.09 -0.16
CA ILE A 277 14.20 7.12 0.33
C ILE A 277 14.55 6.13 -0.77
N HIS A 278 13.57 5.67 -1.54
CA HIS A 278 13.81 4.75 -2.65
C HIS A 278 14.74 5.36 -3.70
N ASP A 279 14.48 6.60 -4.13
CA ASP A 279 15.33 7.29 -5.11
C ASP A 279 16.73 7.56 -4.54
N PHE A 280 16.84 7.99 -3.28
CA PHE A 280 18.13 8.17 -2.61
C PHE A 280 18.96 6.88 -2.53
N LEU A 281 18.32 5.74 -2.22
CA LEU A 281 18.98 4.43 -2.20
C LEU A 281 19.38 3.99 -3.62
N LYS A 282 18.54 4.27 -4.61
CA LYS A 282 18.80 3.97 -6.01
C LYS A 282 20.01 4.76 -6.55
N GLU A 283 20.12 6.03 -6.20
CA GLU A 283 21.27 6.89 -6.54
C GLU A 283 22.58 6.36 -5.92
N ASN A 284 22.56 6.06 -4.62
CA ASN A 284 23.76 5.61 -3.89
C ASN A 284 24.21 4.18 -4.22
N THR A 285 23.31 3.33 -4.70
CA THR A 285 23.65 1.96 -5.12
C THR A 285 24.17 1.89 -6.56
N GLY A 286 24.40 3.04 -7.21
CA GLY A 286 24.90 3.10 -8.58
C GLY A 286 23.86 2.73 -9.63
N GLN A 287 22.59 2.65 -9.24
CA GLN A 287 21.46 2.41 -10.13
C GLN A 287 21.01 3.75 -10.75
N LYS A 288 21.97 4.52 -11.29
CA LYS A 288 21.60 5.60 -12.24
C LYS A 288 20.79 4.94 -13.33
N SER A 289 19.55 5.40 -13.47
CA SER A 289 18.59 4.91 -14.45
C SER A 289 19.29 4.64 -15.78
N GLN A 290 19.45 3.37 -16.17
CA GLN A 290 19.50 2.98 -17.59
C GLN A 290 18.09 3.12 -18.21
N VAL A 291 17.33 4.12 -17.75
CA VAL A 291 15.92 4.40 -18.05
C VAL A 291 15.72 5.92 -18.22
N GLU A 292 16.82 6.68 -18.33
CA GLU A 292 16.80 8.05 -18.86
C GLU A 292 16.73 8.01 -20.39
#